data_AF-A0A973DYA6-F1
#
_entry.id   AF-A0A973DYA6-F1
#
_cell.length_a   1.000
_cell.length_b   1.000
_cell.length_c   1.000
_cell.angle_alpha   90.00
_cell.angle_beta   90.00
_cell.angle_gamma   90.00
#
_symmetry.space_group_name_H-M   'P 1'
#
loop_
_entity.id
_entity.type
_entity.pdbx_description
1 polymer ?
#
loop_
_entity_poly.entity_id
_entity_poly.type
_entity_poly.pdbx_seq_one_letter_code
_entity_poly.pdbx_strand_id
1 'polypeptide(L)'
;IGTITVSDSIVSPWSWEHTAKEYPVYPATNQSAYLIGGSLGSLSIPDQSLWRHEGEPDWWSAISSTSGPIATSDPLVNQINHFADVIAGRAEPLVSGREGLRTLRVVDAIQRAAATGETVSLAEEI
;
A
#
# COMPACT_ATOMS: atom_id res chain seq x y z
N ILE A 1 -10.99 -17.05 -2.51
CA ILE A 1 -12.04 -16.24 -3.19
C ILE A 1 -11.58 -14.80 -3.10
N GLY A 2 -11.59 -14.06 -4.22
CA GLY A 2 -11.37 -12.61 -4.23
C GLY A 2 -12.58 -11.94 -4.85
N THR A 3 -13.16 -10.96 -4.17
CA THR A 3 -14.27 -10.13 -4.65
C THR A 3 -13.76 -8.72 -4.80
N ILE A 4 -14.00 -8.11 -5.97
CA ILE A 4 -13.65 -6.71 -6.24
C ILE A 4 -14.94 -5.95 -6.53
N THR A 5 -15.13 -4.83 -5.83
CA THR A 5 -16.18 -3.85 -6.11
C THR A 5 -15.50 -2.50 -6.30
N VAL A 6 -15.80 -1.81 -7.39
CA VAL A 6 -15.22 -0.49 -7.72
C VAL A 6 -16.35 0.48 -8.05
N SER A 7 -16.25 1.72 -7.59
CA SER A 7 -17.11 2.82 -8.01
C SER A 7 -16.33 4.12 -7.99
N ASP A 8 -16.55 4.95 -9.01
CA ASP A 8 -16.03 6.31 -9.16
C ASP A 8 -16.99 7.38 -8.64
N SER A 9 -18.20 7.00 -8.19
CA SER A 9 -19.26 7.93 -7.80
C SER A 9 -19.63 7.88 -6.31
N ILE A 10 -19.04 6.96 -5.53
CA ILE A 10 -19.33 6.87 -4.08
C ILE A 10 -18.61 8.02 -3.37
N VAL A 11 -19.39 8.82 -2.63
CA VAL A 11 -18.85 9.76 -1.63
C VAL A 11 -18.34 8.94 -0.45
N SER A 12 -17.04 8.61 -0.44
CA SER A 12 -16.41 7.81 0.61
C SER A 12 -15.17 8.48 1.20
N PRO A 13 -14.89 8.26 2.49
CA PRO A 13 -13.65 8.71 3.13
C PRO A 13 -12.49 7.73 2.96
N TRP A 14 -12.70 6.58 2.32
CA TRP A 14 -11.75 5.45 2.24
C TRP A 14 -10.81 5.58 1.03
N SER A 15 -10.04 6.66 0.99
CA SER A 15 -9.05 6.93 -0.05
C SER A 15 -7.72 7.34 0.55
N TRP A 16 -6.65 7.16 -0.21
CA TRP A 16 -5.31 7.55 0.24
C TRP A 16 -5.25 9.06 0.53
N GLU A 17 -5.79 9.86 -0.38
CA GLU A 17 -5.76 11.32 -0.35
C GLU A 17 -6.39 11.89 0.92
N HIS A 18 -7.49 11.29 1.38
CA HIS A 18 -8.22 11.75 2.58
C HIS A 18 -7.70 11.14 3.89
N THR A 19 -6.74 10.22 3.86
CA THR A 19 -6.32 9.48 5.06
C THR A 19 -4.82 9.58 5.35
N ALA A 20 -3.98 9.67 4.32
CA ALA A 20 -2.51 9.68 4.45
C ALA A 20 -1.94 11.01 4.95
N LYS A 21 -2.69 12.11 4.78
CA LYS A 21 -2.27 13.47 5.19
C LYS A 21 -0.97 13.93 4.50
N GLU A 22 -0.65 13.35 3.35
CA GLU A 22 0.58 13.67 2.60
C GLU A 22 0.50 15.02 1.88
N TYR A 23 -0.68 15.40 1.39
CA TYR A 23 -0.87 16.66 0.68
C TYR A 23 -1.97 17.52 1.35
N PRO A 24 -1.62 18.66 1.98
CA PRO A 24 -2.54 19.44 2.84
C PRO A 24 -3.79 20.00 2.16
N VAL A 25 -3.88 19.98 0.83
CA VAL A 25 -5.08 20.46 0.11
C VAL A 25 -6.29 19.54 0.35
N TYR A 26 -6.05 18.27 0.64
CA TYR A 26 -7.12 17.30 0.85
C TYR A 26 -7.62 17.36 2.31
N PRO A 27 -8.94 17.47 2.52
CA PRO A 27 -9.51 17.51 3.87
C PRO A 27 -9.39 16.13 4.52
N ALA A 28 -8.38 15.95 5.37
CA ALA A 28 -8.10 14.67 6.00
C ALA A 28 -9.23 14.21 6.93
N THR A 29 -9.42 12.89 6.98
CA THR A 29 -10.33 12.19 7.87
C THR A 29 -9.56 11.24 8.78
N ASN A 30 -10.23 10.66 9.78
CA ASN A 30 -9.67 9.62 10.64
C ASN A 30 -10.10 8.22 10.20
N GLN A 31 -10.33 8.01 8.91
CA GLN A 31 -10.62 6.70 8.33
C GLN A 31 -9.34 6.06 7.77
N SER A 32 -9.43 4.82 7.32
CA SER A 32 -8.34 4.11 6.65
C SER A 32 -8.63 3.95 5.16
N ALA A 33 -7.60 3.95 4.33
CA ALA A 33 -7.69 3.70 2.89
C ALA A 33 -7.74 2.20 2.58
N TYR A 34 -6.95 1.41 3.30
CA TYR A 34 -6.84 -0.02 3.07
C TYR A 34 -6.95 -0.79 4.39
N LEU A 35 -7.57 -1.97 4.30
CA LEU A 35 -7.61 -2.96 5.36
C LEU A 35 -7.05 -4.27 4.80
N ILE A 36 -5.95 -4.74 5.39
CA ILE A 36 -5.30 -5.99 5.00
C ILE A 36 -5.53 -6.99 6.12
N GLY A 37 -6.26 -8.07 5.83
CA GLY A 37 -6.53 -9.15 6.79
C GLY A 37 -5.67 -10.39 6.52
N GLY A 38 -5.18 -11.01 7.60
CA GLY A 38 -4.50 -12.29 7.59
C GLY A 38 -4.98 -13.17 8.75
N SER A 39 -4.51 -14.42 8.79
CA SER A 39 -4.93 -15.40 9.81
C SER A 39 -4.51 -15.02 11.24
N LEU A 40 -3.47 -14.20 11.39
CA LEU A 40 -2.91 -13.80 12.69
C LEU A 40 -3.17 -12.33 13.05
N GLY A 41 -3.98 -11.63 12.25
CA GLY A 41 -4.33 -10.24 12.50
C GLY A 41 -4.60 -9.44 11.24
N SER A 42 -4.84 -8.14 11.43
CA SER A 42 -5.12 -7.20 10.35
C SER A 42 -4.40 -5.88 10.53
N LEU A 43 -4.07 -5.24 9.41
CA LEU A 43 -3.43 -3.93 9.36
C LEU A 43 -4.33 -2.95 8.63
N SER A 44 -4.58 -1.80 9.26
CA SER A 44 -5.13 -0.64 8.57
C SER A 44 -4.03 0.30 8.10
N ILE A 45 -4.23 0.88 6.91
CA ILE A 45 -3.29 1.81 6.28
C ILE A 45 -4.08 3.07 5.92
N PRO A 46 -3.54 4.28 6.18
CA PRO A 46 -2.17 4.60 6.58
C PRO A 46 -1.95 4.84 8.07
N ASP A 47 -2.98 4.67 8.90
CA ASP A 47 -2.89 4.84 10.36
C ASP A 47 -2.02 3.79 11.06
N GLN A 48 -1.65 2.72 10.35
CA GLN A 48 -0.77 1.64 10.81
C GLN A 48 -1.30 0.94 12.08
N SER A 49 -2.61 0.90 12.29
CA SER A 49 -3.19 0.15 13.40
C SER A 49 -3.10 -1.35 13.09
N LEU A 50 -2.30 -2.05 13.88
CA LEU A 50 -2.12 -3.49 13.82
C LEU A 50 -3.00 -4.15 14.89
N TRP A 51 -4.00 -4.90 14.43
CA TRP A 51 -4.97 -5.60 15.26
C TRP A 51 -4.60 -7.09 15.36
N ARG A 52 -4.42 -7.59 16.58
CA ARG A 52 -4.05 -8.99 16.85
C ARG A 52 -4.61 -9.46 18.20
N HIS A 53 -4.75 -10.77 18.37
CA HIS A 53 -4.99 -11.37 19.68
C HIS A 53 -3.67 -11.48 20.46
N GLU A 54 -3.71 -11.33 21.78
CA GLU A 54 -2.57 -11.61 22.66
C GLU A 54 -2.48 -13.14 22.89
N GLY A 55 -2.11 -13.88 21.85
CA GLY A 55 -2.03 -15.35 21.85
C GLY A 55 -2.61 -15.98 20.60
N GLU A 56 -3.11 -17.21 20.73
CA GLU A 56 -3.80 -17.92 19.64
C GLU A 56 -5.09 -17.18 19.23
N PRO A 57 -5.40 -17.10 17.92
CA PRO A 57 -6.66 -16.51 17.46
C PRO A 57 -7.88 -17.23 18.04
N ASP A 58 -8.66 -16.53 18.85
CA ASP A 58 -9.88 -17.06 19.45
C ASP A 58 -10.96 -15.99 19.53
N TRP A 59 -12.20 -16.36 19.18
CA TRP A 59 -13.36 -15.46 19.10
C TRP A 59 -13.70 -14.79 20.43
N TRP A 60 -13.36 -15.41 21.56
CA TRP A 60 -13.71 -14.91 22.89
C TRP A 60 -12.58 -14.12 23.54
N SER A 61 -11.36 -14.30 23.05
CA SER A 61 -10.21 -13.52 23.50
C SER A 61 -10.26 -12.08 22.97
N ALA A 62 -9.84 -11.13 23.80
CA ALA A 62 -9.80 -9.73 23.39
C ALA A 62 -8.79 -9.52 22.25
N ILE A 63 -9.18 -8.71 21.25
CA ILE A 63 -8.27 -8.19 20.24
C ILE A 63 -7.65 -6.89 20.76
N SER A 64 -6.35 -6.71 20.57
CA SER A 64 -5.65 -5.47 20.88
C SER A 64 -5.18 -4.81 19.60
N SER A 65 -5.03 -3.48 19.66
CA SER A 65 -4.48 -2.67 18.59
C SER A 65 -3.21 -1.98 19.06
N THR A 66 -2.21 -1.98 18.19
CA THR A 66 -0.99 -1.21 18.38
C THR A 66 -0.78 -0.32 17.16
N SER A 67 -0.35 0.91 17.38
CA SER A 67 0.02 1.84 16.33
C SER A 67 1.33 2.52 16.71
N GLY A 68 2.29 2.57 15.79
CA GLY A 68 3.54 3.30 15.98
C GLY A 68 3.37 4.81 15.74
N PRO A 69 4.31 5.65 16.23
CA PRO A 69 4.33 7.05 15.84
C PRO A 69 4.57 7.18 14.34
N ILE A 70 3.70 7.92 13.65
CA ILE A 70 3.86 8.23 12.22
C ILE A 70 4.64 9.53 12.13
N ALA A 71 5.85 9.46 11.59
CA ALA A 71 6.64 10.65 11.30
C ALA A 71 5.97 11.43 10.17
N THR A 72 5.65 12.69 10.43
CA THR A 72 5.14 13.60 9.41
C THR A 72 6.33 14.24 8.69
N SER A 73 6.46 13.94 7.41
CA SER A 73 7.42 14.55 6.51
C SER A 73 6.83 14.57 5.11
N ASP A 74 7.27 15.51 4.28
CA ASP A 74 6.78 15.60 2.90
C ASP A 74 7.39 14.44 2.08
N PRO A 75 6.57 13.49 1.60
CA PRO A 75 7.08 12.31 0.89
C PRO A 75 7.76 12.67 -0.43
N LEU A 76 7.34 13.75 -1.11
CA LEU A 76 7.96 14.18 -2.36
C LEU A 76 9.35 14.76 -2.09
N VAL A 77 9.50 15.57 -1.04
CA VAL A 77 10.81 16.07 -0.59
C VAL A 77 11.73 14.90 -0.23
N ASN A 78 11.24 13.93 0.54
CA ASN A 78 12.01 12.73 0.89
C ASN A 78 12.45 11.96 -0.35
N GLN A 79 11.56 11.78 -1.32
CA GLN A 79 11.85 11.07 -2.57
C GLN A 79 12.91 11.78 -3.41
N ILE A 80 12.82 13.10 -3.56
CA ILE A 80 13.79 13.91 -4.31
C ILE A 80 15.17 13.88 -3.64
N ASN A 81 15.21 14.01 -2.31
CA ASN A 81 16.46 13.94 -1.56
C ASN A 81 17.13 12.56 -1.73
N HIS A 82 16.36 11.48 -1.56
CA HIS A 82 16.88 10.12 -1.78
C HIS A 82 17.39 9.93 -3.21
N PHE A 83 16.66 10.42 -4.20
CA PHE A 83 17.07 10.34 -5.60
C PHE A 83 18.39 11.09 -5.86
N ALA A 84 18.56 12.29 -5.29
CA ALA A 84 19.80 13.04 -5.38
C ALA A 84 20.99 12.30 -4.72
N ASP A 85 20.76 11.63 -3.59
CA ASP A 85 21.78 10.82 -2.92
C ASP A 85 22.18 9.59 -3.74
N VAL A 86 21.22 8.93 -4.40
CA VAL A 86 21.51 7.80 -5.31
C VAL A 86 22.36 8.26 -6.50
N ILE A 87 22.00 9.38 -7.15
CA ILE A 87 22.78 9.93 -8.27
C ILE A 87 24.22 10.27 -7.82
N ALA A 88 24.37 10.78 -6.60
CA ALA A 88 25.67 11.12 -6.04
C ALA A 88 26.46 9.91 -5.50
N GLY A 89 25.93 8.70 -5.59
CA GLY A 89 26.56 7.48 -5.06
C GLY A 89 26.61 7.42 -3.53
N ARG A 90 25.76 8.18 -2.83
CA ARG A 90 25.69 8.23 -1.36
C ARG A 90 24.67 7.27 -0.77
N ALA A 91 23.73 6.78 -1.57
CA ALA A 91 22.70 5.84 -1.16
C ALA A 91 22.43 4.81 -2.26
N GLU A 92 21.96 3.62 -1.86
CA GLU A 92 21.38 2.64 -2.79
C GLU A 92 19.90 3.00 -3.08
N PRO A 93 19.37 2.70 -4.27
CA PRO A 93 17.96 2.95 -4.56
C PRO A 93 17.06 2.06 -3.70
N LEU A 94 16.14 2.68 -2.95
CA LEU A 94 15.11 1.95 -2.19
C LEU A 94 14.21 1.11 -3.12
N VAL A 95 13.99 1.62 -4.34
CA VAL A 95 13.32 0.90 -5.43
C VAL A 95 14.24 0.97 -6.64
N SER A 96 14.85 -0.16 -7.01
CA SER A 96 15.77 -0.22 -8.14
C SER A 96 15.02 -0.15 -9.48
N GLY A 97 15.73 0.21 -10.57
CA GLY A 97 15.19 0.06 -11.93
C GLY A 97 14.79 -1.39 -12.26
N ARG A 98 15.51 -2.34 -11.63
CA ARG A 98 15.15 -3.75 -11.42
C ARG A 98 13.66 -3.92 -11.10
N GLU A 99 13.28 -3.39 -9.94
CA GLU A 99 11.93 -3.48 -9.38
C GLU A 99 10.92 -2.72 -10.24
N GLY A 100 11.28 -1.53 -10.71
CA GLY A 100 10.43 -0.74 -11.61
C GLY A 100 10.05 -1.51 -12.89
N LEU A 101 11.00 -2.23 -13.51
CA LEU A 101 10.72 -3.05 -14.68
C LEU A 101 9.74 -4.20 -14.37
N ARG A 102 9.86 -4.84 -13.20
CA ARG A 102 8.91 -5.89 -12.78
C ARG A 102 7.50 -5.33 -12.61
N THR A 103 7.35 -4.15 -12.01
CA THR A 103 6.06 -3.45 -11.93
C THR A 103 5.47 -3.20 -13.33
N LEU A 104 6.28 -2.71 -14.27
CA LEU A 104 5.81 -2.46 -15.65
C LEU A 104 5.35 -3.74 -16.36
N ARG A 105 5.99 -4.88 -16.10
CA ARG A 105 5.54 -6.17 -16.65
C ARG A 105 4.17 -6.61 -16.12
N VAL A 106 3.90 -6.35 -14.84
CA VAL A 106 2.56 -6.61 -14.28
C VAL A 106 1.52 -5.74 -14.98
N VAL A 107 1.82 -4.45 -15.19
CA VAL A 107 0.92 -3.51 -15.89
C VAL A 107 0.67 -3.96 -17.34
N ASP A 108 1.71 -4.38 -18.07
CA ASP A 108 1.58 -4.96 -19.41
C ASP A 108 0.70 -6.22 -19.41
N ALA A 109 0.93 -7.14 -18.47
CA ALA A 109 0.16 -8.37 -18.36
C ALA A 109 -1.32 -8.12 -18.06
N ILE A 110 -1.65 -7.14 -17.22
CA ILE A 110 -3.04 -6.72 -16.95
C ILE A 110 -3.69 -6.22 -18.25
N GLN A 111 -3.02 -5.36 -19.02
CA GLN A 111 -3.55 -4.85 -20.28
C GLN A 111 -3.80 -5.97 -21.29
N ARG A 112 -2.85 -6.90 -21.42
CA ARG A 112 -2.98 -8.06 -22.31
C ARG A 112 -4.12 -8.99 -21.87
N ALA A 113 -4.20 -9.31 -20.59
CA ALA A 113 -5.28 -10.13 -20.04
C ALA A 113 -6.67 -9.50 -20.28
N ALA A 114 -6.78 -8.17 -20.12
CA ALA A 114 -8.01 -7.45 -20.39
C ALA A 114 -8.39 -7.48 -21.89
N ALA A 115 -7.41 -7.42 -22.79
CA ALA A 115 -7.64 -7.44 -24.24
C ALA A 115 -7.99 -8.84 -24.76
N THR A 116 -7.40 -9.89 -24.19
CA THR A 116 -7.61 -11.28 -24.68
C THR A 116 -8.67 -12.05 -23.89
N GLY A 117 -8.97 -11.64 -22.66
CA GLY A 117 -9.78 -12.42 -21.72
C GLY A 117 -9.05 -13.66 -21.17
N GLU A 118 -7.75 -13.80 -21.42
CA GLU A 118 -6.95 -14.95 -21.00
C GLU A 118 -6.04 -14.61 -19.81
N THR A 119 -5.67 -15.63 -19.05
CA THR A 119 -4.70 -15.47 -17.96
C THR A 119 -3.28 -15.30 -18.53
N VAL A 120 -2.60 -14.23 -18.17
CA VAL A 120 -1.19 -13.99 -18.54
C VAL A 120 -0.28 -14.39 -17.38
N SER A 121 0.57 -15.40 -17.61
CA SER A 121 1.61 -15.78 -16.66
C SER A 121 2.80 -14.83 -16.75
N LEU A 122 3.26 -14.33 -15.61
CA LEU A 122 4.52 -13.61 -15.50
C LEU A 122 5.64 -14.64 -15.34
N ALA A 123 6.62 -14.64 -16.24
CA ALA A 123 7.79 -15.50 -16.09
C ALA A 123 8.65 -15.00 -14.91
N GLU A 124 9.13 -15.93 -14.08
CA GLU A 124 10.19 -15.64 -13.11
C GLU A 124 11.51 -15.38 -13.86
N GLU A 125 12.23 -14.32 -13.48
CA GLU A 125 13.60 -14.13 -13.95
C GLU A 125 14.56 -15.03 -13.16
N ILE A 126 15.52 -15.63 -13.86
CA ILE A 126 16.69 -16.33 -13.28
C ILE A 126 17.69 -15.31 -12.76
#